data_AF-A0A7J9CI72-F1
#
_entry.id   AF-A0A7J9CI72-F1
#
_cell.length_a   1.000
_cell.length_b   1.000
_cell.length_c   1.000
_cell.angle_alpha   90.00
_cell.angle_beta   90.00
_cell.angle_gamma   90.00
#
_symmetry.space_group_name_H-M   'P 1'
#
loop_
_entity.id
_entity.type
_entity.pdbx_description
1 polymer ?
#
loop_
_entity_poly.entity_id
_entity_poly.type
_entity_poly.pdbx_seq_one_letter_code
_entity_poly.pdbx_strand_id
1 'polypeptide(L)'
;MALYVIGNLNAVLSLEHQKEIIRYIYNHQNEDGGWGLHIEGHSTMFGTALSYITLRLLGEGIEDDEEMTVSKGRKWILDHGGLVAIPSWGKFWVTVHIIWPAFIT
;
A
#
# COMPACT_ATOMS: atom_id res chain seq x y z
N MET A 1 1.62 8.48 1.96
CA MET A 1 0.58 9.07 1.07
C MET A 1 0.62 10.59 1.04
N ALA A 2 0.21 11.33 2.09
CA ALA A 2 0.21 12.80 2.03
C ALA A 2 1.57 13.43 1.66
N LEU A 3 2.66 12.94 2.26
CA LEU A 3 4.03 13.39 1.95
C LEU A 3 4.43 13.17 0.49
N TYR A 4 3.91 12.12 -0.14
CA TYR A 4 4.13 11.84 -1.56
C TYR A 4 3.39 12.85 -2.43
N VAL A 5 2.11 13.11 -2.13
CA VAL A 5 1.26 14.06 -2.87
C VAL A 5 1.85 15.47 -2.88
N ILE A 6 2.45 15.91 -1.77
CA ILE A 6 3.07 17.24 -1.67
C ILE A 6 4.52 17.29 -2.16
N GLY A 7 5.06 16.19 -2.71
CA GLY A 7 6.43 16.12 -3.24
C GLY A 7 7.55 16.18 -2.20
N ASN A 8 7.24 16.06 -0.90
CA ASN A 8 8.21 16.22 0.19
C ASN A 8 8.60 14.90 0.87
N LEU A 9 8.30 13.75 0.26
CA LEU A 9 8.57 12.45 0.86
C LEU A 9 10.04 12.29 1.28
N ASN A 10 10.98 12.56 0.37
CA ASN A 10 12.41 12.44 0.64
C ASN A 10 12.98 13.60 1.48
N ALA A 11 12.28 14.72 1.56
CA ALA A 11 12.68 15.85 2.42
C ALA A 11 12.34 15.58 3.90
N VAL A 12 11.27 14.83 4.16
CA VAL A 12 10.77 14.53 5.51
C VAL A 12 11.20 13.15 5.99
N LEU A 13 11.18 12.14 5.11
CA LEU A 13 11.54 10.76 5.43
C LEU A 13 12.94 10.45 4.89
N SER A 14 13.91 10.32 5.80
CA SER A 14 15.22 9.75 5.50
C SER A 14 15.08 8.33 4.93
N LEU A 15 16.14 7.85 4.27
CA LEU A 15 16.17 6.48 3.76
C LEU A 15 15.95 5.44 4.86
N GLU A 16 16.46 5.67 6.06
CA GLU A 16 16.23 4.76 7.20
C GLU A 16 14.78 4.77 7.66
N HIS A 17 14.10 5.92 7.68
CA HIS A 17 12.65 5.95 7.95
C HIS A 17 11.87 5.15 6.92
N GLN A 18 12.21 5.29 5.63
CA GLN A 18 11.53 4.57 4.55
C GLN A 18 11.73 3.05 4.66
N LYS A 19 12.98 2.61 4.90
CA LYS A 19 13.31 1.19 5.16
C LYS A 19 12.51 0.63 6.31
N GLU A 20 12.41 1.38 7.41
CA GLU A 20 11.71 0.94 8.61
C GLU A 20 10.18 0.90 8.43
N ILE A 21 9.62 1.82 7.64
CA ILE A 21 8.21 1.76 7.24
C ILE A 21 7.94 0.52 6.39
N ILE A 22 8.80 0.21 5.41
CA ILE A 22 8.67 -1.00 4.58
C ILE A 22 8.74 -2.25 5.47
N ARG A 23 9.77 -2.35 6.32
CA ARG A 23 9.94 -3.46 7.27
C ARG A 23 8.72 -3.64 8.17
N TYR A 24 8.19 -2.55 8.70
CA TYR A 24 6.99 -2.57 9.53
C TYR A 24 5.79 -3.13 8.76
N ILE A 25 5.53 -2.66 7.53
CA ILE A 25 4.42 -3.15 6.72
C ILE A 25 4.59 -4.64 6.41
N TYR A 26 5.81 -5.08 6.06
CA TYR A 26 6.10 -6.49 5.79
C TYR A 26 5.85 -7.39 6.99
N ASN A 27 6.28 -6.98 8.18
CA ASN A 27 6.12 -7.77 9.41
C ASN A 27 4.66 -7.95 9.86
N HIS A 28 3.74 -7.13 9.36
CA HIS A 28 2.33 -7.16 9.75
C HIS A 28 1.40 -7.61 8.60
N GLN A 29 1.95 -8.22 7.55
CA GLN A 29 1.11 -8.92 6.56
C GLN A 29 0.54 -10.18 7.21
N ASN A 30 -0.77 -10.38 7.06
CA ASN A 30 -1.44 -11.59 7.52
C ASN A 30 -1.08 -12.79 6.62
N GLU A 31 -1.30 -14.00 7.12
CA GLU A 31 -1.01 -15.25 6.37
C GLU A 31 -1.77 -15.34 5.04
N ASP A 32 -2.93 -14.70 4.94
CA ASP A 32 -3.73 -14.63 3.71
C ASP A 32 -3.16 -13.65 2.66
N GLY A 33 -2.12 -12.89 2.99
CA GLY A 33 -1.50 -11.89 2.13
C GLY A 33 -2.07 -10.48 2.27
N GLY A 34 -3.09 -10.27 3.11
CA GLY A 34 -3.71 -8.96 3.34
C GLY A 34 -3.18 -8.21 4.57
N TRP A 35 -3.75 -7.04 4.84
CA TRP A 35 -3.51 -6.25 6.05
C TRP A 35 -4.82 -5.80 6.69
N GLY A 36 -4.85 -5.78 8.03
CA GLY A 36 -5.97 -5.29 8.80
C GLY A 36 -6.03 -3.77 8.93
N LEU A 37 -7.12 -3.29 9.56
CA LEU A 37 -7.26 -1.88 9.95
C LEU A 37 -6.27 -1.50 11.06
N HIS A 38 -5.86 -2.48 11.85
CA HIS A 38 -4.83 -2.41 12.88
C HIS A 38 -4.04 -3.73 12.88
N ILE A 39 -2.91 -3.76 13.59
CA ILE A 39 -1.92 -4.87 13.53
C ILE A 39 -2.47 -6.24 13.95
N GLU A 40 -3.46 -6.27 14.86
CA GLU A 40 -4.11 -7.51 15.31
C GLU A 40 -5.38 -7.86 14.51
N GLY A 41 -5.72 -7.05 13.50
CA GLY A 41 -6.97 -7.17 12.76
C GLY A 41 -6.85 -8.12 11.57
N HIS A 42 -7.96 -8.80 11.26
CA HIS A 42 -8.10 -9.54 10.01
C HIS A 42 -7.95 -8.61 8.80
N SER A 43 -7.53 -9.18 7.67
CA SER A 43 -7.33 -8.46 6.42
C SER A 43 -8.60 -7.75 5.96
N THR A 44 -8.47 -6.50 5.57
CA THR A 44 -9.57 -5.66 5.08
C THR A 44 -9.18 -5.00 3.77
N MET A 45 -10.16 -4.69 2.91
CA MET A 45 -9.88 -3.95 1.68
C MET A 45 -9.21 -2.60 1.95
N PHE A 46 -9.58 -1.93 3.04
CA PHE A 46 -8.96 -0.67 3.43
C PHE A 46 -7.49 -0.83 3.83
N GLY A 47 -7.20 -1.72 4.80
CA GLY A 47 -5.85 -1.98 5.28
C GLY A 47 -4.94 -2.49 4.16
N THR A 48 -5.38 -3.52 3.44
CA THR A 48 -4.61 -4.12 2.35
C THR A 48 -4.31 -3.12 1.24
N ALA A 49 -5.31 -2.34 0.79
CA ALA A 49 -5.08 -1.36 -0.27
C ALA A 49 -4.11 -0.26 0.15
N LEU A 50 -4.23 0.28 1.37
CA LEU A 50 -3.35 1.35 1.83
C LEU A 50 -1.91 0.85 2.06
N SER A 51 -1.73 -0.34 2.62
CA SER A 51 -0.41 -0.99 2.76
C SER A 51 0.22 -1.22 1.39
N TYR A 52 -0.53 -1.81 0.46
CA TYR A 52 -0.08 -2.05 -0.92
C TYR A 52 0.37 -0.75 -1.60
N ILE A 53 -0.47 0.28 -1.61
CA ILE A 53 -0.13 1.57 -2.24
C ILE A 53 1.09 2.20 -1.54
N THR A 54 1.18 2.13 -0.21
CA THR A 54 2.33 2.68 0.52
C THR A 54 3.63 2.01 0.10
N LEU A 55 3.65 0.69 -0.03
CA LEU A 55 4.80 -0.06 -0.53
C LEU A 55 5.18 0.38 -1.95
N ARG A 56 4.19 0.50 -2.86
CA ARG A 56 4.42 0.99 -4.24
C ARG A 56 5.01 2.40 -4.27
N LEU A 57 4.53 3.31 -3.41
CA LEU A 57 5.03 4.68 -3.32
C LEU A 57 6.47 4.76 -2.76
N LEU A 58 6.89 3.77 -1.98
CA LEU A 58 8.25 3.66 -1.45
C LEU A 58 9.19 2.87 -2.37
N GLY A 59 8.71 2.44 -3.54
CA GLY A 59 9.53 1.78 -4.56
C GLY A 59 9.55 0.25 -4.50
N GLU A 60 8.77 -0.37 -3.62
CA GLU A 60 8.68 -1.84 -3.55
C GLU A 60 7.81 -2.42 -4.69
N GLY A 61 8.16 -3.61 -5.17
CA GLY A 61 7.40 -4.35 -6.20
C GLY A 61 7.56 -3.85 -7.63
N ILE A 62 8.77 -3.38 -7.99
CA ILE A 62 9.16 -3.08 -9.39
C ILE A 62 9.58 -4.37 -10.12
N GLU A 63 9.99 -5.41 -9.40
CA GLU A 63 10.33 -6.72 -9.94
C GLU A 63 9.20 -7.71 -9.63
N ASP A 64 8.66 -8.35 -10.67
CA ASP A 64 7.52 -9.29 -10.61
C ASP A 64 7.98 -10.66 -10.05
N ASP A 65 8.25 -10.72 -8.75
CA ASP A 65 8.34 -11.99 -8.03
C ASP A 65 7.00 -12.28 -7.30
N GLU A 66 6.37 -13.39 -7.67
CA GLU A 66 5.06 -13.81 -7.16
C GLU A 66 5.07 -14.12 -5.66
N GLU A 67 6.23 -14.46 -5.07
CA GLU A 67 6.34 -14.77 -3.64
C GLU A 67 6.47 -13.52 -2.75
N MET A 68 6.73 -12.35 -3.35
CA MET A 68 6.90 -11.10 -2.60
C MET A 68 5.61 -10.66 -1.90
N THR A 69 5.79 -10.06 -0.72
CA THR A 69 4.74 -9.43 0.10
C THR A 69 3.80 -8.53 -0.73
N VAL A 70 4.35 -7.73 -1.65
CA VAL A 70 3.60 -6.83 -2.54
C VAL A 70 2.67 -7.61 -3.48
N SER A 71 3.14 -8.71 -4.06
CA SER A 71 2.40 -9.59 -4.97
C SER A 71 1.22 -10.27 -4.27
N LYS A 72 1.44 -10.77 -3.05
CA LYS A 72 0.38 -11.34 -2.19
C LYS A 72 -0.70 -10.31 -1.85
N GLY A 73 -0.30 -9.09 -1.50
CA GLY A 73 -1.21 -7.98 -1.27
C GLY A 73 -2.08 -7.64 -2.48
N ARG A 74 -1.46 -7.56 -3.67
CA ARG A 74 -2.18 -7.33 -4.93
C ARG A 74 -3.17 -8.44 -5.22
N LYS A 75 -2.75 -9.70 -5.08
CA LYS A 75 -3.61 -10.87 -5.26
C LYS A 75 -4.81 -10.84 -4.32
N TRP A 76 -4.58 -10.57 -3.03
CA TRP A 76 -5.65 -10.46 -2.04
C TRP A 76 -6.67 -9.38 -2.45
N ILE A 77 -6.23 -8.20 -2.89
CA ILE A 77 -7.12 -7.13 -3.36
C ILE A 77 -7.99 -7.62 -4.54
N LEU A 78 -7.39 -8.26 -5.55
CA LEU A 78 -8.11 -8.72 -6.73
C LEU A 78 -9.12 -9.81 -6.39
N ASP A 79 -8.73 -10.78 -5.55
CA ASP A 79 -9.59 -11.90 -5.14
C ASP A 79 -10.79 -11.44 -4.28
N HIS A 80 -10.69 -10.28 -3.61
CA HIS A 80 -11.72 -9.74 -2.72
C HIS A 80 -12.54 -8.59 -3.33
N GLY A 81 -12.66 -8.56 -4.66
CA GLY A 81 -13.53 -7.61 -5.39
C GLY A 81 -12.86 -6.30 -5.80
N GLY A 82 -11.54 -6.19 -5.63
CA GLY A 82 -10.74 -5.06 -6.06
C GLY A 82 -10.99 -3.77 -5.26
N LEU A 83 -10.31 -2.69 -5.65
CA LEU A 83 -10.40 -1.40 -4.98
C LEU A 83 -11.80 -0.77 -5.00
N VAL A 84 -12.73 -1.27 -5.84
CA VAL A 84 -14.13 -0.81 -5.86
C VAL A 84 -14.81 -1.04 -4.50
N ALA A 85 -14.41 -2.10 -3.78
CA ALA A 85 -14.94 -2.46 -2.47
C ALA A 85 -14.36 -1.63 -1.31
N ILE A 86 -13.43 -0.70 -1.57
CA ILE A 86 -12.80 0.08 -0.50
C ILE A 86 -13.81 1.05 0.16
N PRO A 87 -13.80 1.20 1.50
CA PRO A 87 -14.63 2.17 2.20
C PRO A 87 -14.42 3.62 1.73
N SER A 88 -15.36 4.52 2.03
CA SER A 88 -15.35 5.92 1.56
C SER A 88 -14.03 6.67 1.85
N TRP A 89 -13.46 6.47 3.03
CA TRP A 89 -12.15 7.04 3.39
C TRP A 89 -11.00 6.53 2.51
N GLY A 90 -11.06 5.28 2.07
CA GLY A 90 -10.08 4.73 1.13
C GLY A 90 -10.26 5.29 -0.27
N LYS A 91 -11.50 5.50 -0.72
CA LYS A 91 -11.79 6.12 -2.02
C LYS A 91 -11.17 7.52 -2.11
N PHE A 92 -11.31 8.32 -1.04
CA PHE A 92 -10.67 9.63 -0.96
C PHE A 92 -9.16 9.56 -1.25
N TRP A 93 -8.44 8.69 -0.54
CA TRP A 93 -7.00 8.55 -0.73
C TRP A 93 -6.62 8.00 -2.09
N VAL A 94 -7.31 6.96 -2.58
CA VAL A 94 -7.03 6.36 -3.90
C VAL A 94 -7.27 7.37 -5.02
N THR A 95 -8.37 8.13 -4.98
CA THR A 95 -8.66 9.16 -5.98
C THR A 95 -7.57 10.22 -6.04
N VAL A 96 -7.06 10.68 -4.88
CA VAL A 96 -5.96 11.66 -4.83
C VAL A 96 -4.68 11.16 -5.51
N HIS A 97 -4.43 9.84 -5.51
CA HIS A 97 -3.25 9.28 -6.19
C HIS A 97 -3.50 8.97 -7.67
N ILE A 98 -4.71 8.55 -8.06
CA ILE A 98 -5.08 8.29 -9.47
C ILE A 98 -5.08 9.58 -10.31
N ILE A 99 -5.44 10.72 -9.71
CA ILE A 99 -5.41 12.02 -10.40
C ILE A 99 -4.00 12.64 -10.45
N TRP A 100 -3.01 12.03 -9.79
CA TRP A 100 -1.62 12.48 -9.89
C TRP A 100 -0.92 11.73 -11.05
N PRO A 101 -0.07 12.39 -11.86
CA PRO A 101 0.41 11.82 -13.13
C PRO A 101 1.16 10.48 -13.05
N ALA A 102 1.59 10.06 -11.86
CA ALA A 102 2.42 8.88 -11.65
C ALA A 102 1.73 7.52 -11.90
N PHE A 103 0.42 7.49 -12.19
CA PHE A 103 -0.34 6.25 -12.42
C PHE A 103 -0.95 6.12 -13.83
N ILE A 104 -0.62 7.04 -14.77
CA ILE A 104 -1.08 6.98 -16.20
C ILE A 104 0.09 6.82 -17.19
N THR A 105 1.35 6.67 -16.74
CA THR A 105 2.49 6.38 -17.62
C THR A 105 3.24 5.14 -17.19
#